data_AF-A0A2L2WJB3-F1
#
_entry.id   AF-A0A2L2WJB3-F1
#
_cell.length_a   1.000
_cell.length_b   1.000
_cell.length_c   1.000
_cell.angle_alpha   90.00
_cell.angle_beta   90.00
_cell.angle_gamma   90.00
#
_symmetry.space_group_name_H-M   'P 1'
#
loop_
_entity.id
_entity.type
_entity.pdbx_description
1 polymer ?
#
loop_
_entity_poly.entity_id
_entity_poly.type
_entity_poly.pdbx_seq_one_letter_code
_entity_poly.pdbx_strand_id
1 'polypeptide(L)'
;MKRILTTFLTALSLTSSLTAQAQYQDVKAKKAETNRPLSEFAEHRKTLLDFDWKFMLVTAENKNTDFASPALDDSSWRTLDLPHDFQFEQPWSKDAGGARGFKPMCDGWYRKTFRADYGGKNEASTIFVT
;
A
#
# COMPACT_ATOMS: atom_id res chain seq x y z
N MET A 1 -6.13 17.61 82.14
CA MET A 1 -7.13 16.54 82.31
C MET A 1 -8.53 17.05 81.97
N LYS A 2 -9.04 16.85 80.73
CA LYS A 2 -10.46 17.03 80.28
C LYS A 2 -10.62 16.20 78.98
N ARG A 3 -11.13 14.96 79.04
CA ARG A 3 -12.52 14.47 78.82
C ARG A 3 -13.13 14.81 77.45
N ILE A 4 -13.02 13.81 76.54
CA ILE A 4 -13.96 13.27 75.53
C ILE A 4 -15.21 14.09 75.18
N LEU A 5 -15.44 14.32 73.87
CA LEU A 5 -16.78 14.28 73.29
C LEU A 5 -16.75 13.86 71.81
N THR A 6 -17.29 12.68 71.55
CA THR A 6 -17.53 12.06 70.25
C THR A 6 -18.69 12.76 69.55
N THR A 7 -18.55 13.13 68.27
CA THR A 7 -19.69 13.45 67.40
C THR A 7 -19.44 12.89 66.00
N PHE A 8 -20.30 11.95 65.61
CA PHE A 8 -20.40 11.39 64.28
C PHE A 8 -20.91 12.47 63.32
N LEU A 9 -20.15 12.76 62.26
CA LEU A 9 -20.64 13.52 61.11
C LEU A 9 -20.75 12.55 59.93
N THR A 10 -21.99 12.19 59.61
CA THR A 10 -22.37 11.40 58.44
C THR A 10 -21.99 12.13 57.17
N ALA A 11 -21.05 11.58 56.39
CA ALA A 11 -20.70 12.09 55.07
C ALA A 11 -21.82 11.76 54.07
N LEU A 12 -22.55 12.79 53.65
CA LEU A 12 -23.50 12.74 52.55
C LEU A 12 -22.71 12.71 51.23
N SER A 13 -22.59 11.54 50.60
CA SER A 13 -21.98 11.42 49.28
C SER A 13 -22.90 12.04 48.22
N LEU A 14 -22.52 13.23 47.72
CA LEU A 14 -23.08 13.78 46.49
C LEU A 14 -22.63 12.89 45.33
N THR A 15 -23.54 12.08 44.80
CA THR A 15 -23.36 11.45 43.49
C THR A 15 -23.61 12.51 42.43
N SER A 16 -22.56 13.21 42.01
CA SER A 16 -22.63 14.04 40.81
C SER A 16 -22.92 13.14 39.61
N SER A 17 -24.14 13.20 39.10
CA SER A 17 -24.54 12.54 37.86
C SER A 17 -23.66 13.08 36.73
N LEU A 18 -22.79 12.24 36.15
CA LEU A 18 -22.12 12.59 34.91
C LEU A 18 -23.18 12.59 33.80
N THR A 19 -23.64 13.77 33.40
CA THR A 19 -24.33 13.93 32.12
C THR A 19 -23.28 13.82 31.03
N ALA A 20 -23.31 12.74 30.25
CA ALA A 20 -22.55 12.66 29.02
C ALA A 20 -23.10 13.71 28.03
N GLN A 21 -22.34 14.78 27.81
CA GLN A 21 -22.61 15.71 26.70
C GLN A 21 -21.80 15.28 25.49
N ALA A 22 -22.46 15.09 24.36
CA ALA A 22 -21.79 14.86 23.09
C ALA A 22 -20.93 16.09 22.75
N GLN A 23 -19.61 15.93 22.71
CA GLN A 23 -18.71 16.95 22.19
C GLN A 23 -18.74 16.90 20.66
N TYR A 24 -19.54 17.76 20.04
CA TYR A 24 -19.44 17.98 18.59
C TYR A 24 -18.13 18.69 18.28
N GLN A 25 -17.30 18.06 17.47
CA GLN A 25 -16.14 18.73 16.85
C GLN A 25 -16.68 19.58 15.70
N ASP A 26 -16.47 20.90 15.75
CA ASP A 26 -16.65 21.80 14.60
C ASP A 26 -15.59 21.47 13.55
N VAL A 27 -15.87 20.46 12.72
CA VAL A 27 -15.05 20.21 11.53
C VAL A 27 -15.43 21.30 10.54
N LYS A 28 -14.51 22.26 10.30
CA LYS A 28 -14.69 23.22 9.21
C LYS A 28 -15.04 22.45 7.94
N ALA A 29 -16.20 22.75 7.37
CA ALA A 29 -16.62 22.18 6.10
C ALA A 29 -15.51 22.42 5.07
N LYS A 30 -14.84 21.33 4.66
CA LYS A 30 -13.92 21.37 3.52
C LYS A 30 -14.75 21.87 2.34
N LYS A 31 -14.26 22.93 1.67
CA LYS A 31 -14.90 23.49 0.47
C LYS A 31 -15.30 22.35 -0.45
N ALA A 32 -16.58 22.27 -0.80
CA ALA A 32 -17.08 21.25 -1.72
C ALA A 32 -16.23 21.32 -2.99
N GLU A 33 -15.48 20.26 -3.27
CA GLU A 33 -14.77 20.13 -4.52
C GLU A 33 -15.85 20.02 -5.60
N THR A 34 -15.96 21.07 -6.42
CA THR A 34 -16.92 21.14 -7.52
C THR A 34 -16.62 20.01 -8.50
N ASN A 35 -17.67 19.39 -9.05
CA ASN A 35 -17.51 18.37 -10.09
C ASN A 35 -16.65 18.92 -11.24
N ARG A 36 -15.46 18.36 -11.43
CA ARG A 36 -14.64 18.66 -12.61
C ARG A 36 -15.39 18.16 -13.85
N PRO A 37 -15.42 18.93 -14.96
CA PRO A 37 -16.14 18.51 -16.15
C PRO A 37 -15.57 17.18 -16.65
N LEU A 38 -16.44 16.28 -17.13
CA LEU A 38 -16.03 14.97 -17.66
C LEU A 38 -14.93 15.12 -18.73
N SER A 39 -14.92 16.20 -19.50
CA SER A 39 -13.88 16.52 -20.49
C SER A 39 -12.46 16.59 -19.91
N GLU A 40 -12.29 17.03 -18.67
CA GLU A 40 -10.99 17.03 -17.96
C GLU A 40 -10.52 15.60 -17.60
N PHE A 41 -11.44 14.65 -17.48
CA PHE A 41 -11.14 13.22 -17.33
C PHE A 41 -11.13 12.48 -18.67
N ALA A 42 -11.85 12.98 -19.67
CA ALA A 42 -12.10 12.32 -20.95
C ALA A 42 -10.93 12.48 -21.93
N GLU A 43 -10.00 13.41 -21.72
CA GLU A 43 -8.65 13.30 -22.28
C GLU A 43 -7.97 12.06 -21.68
N HIS A 44 -8.24 10.90 -22.27
CA HIS A 44 -7.50 9.68 -22.03
C HIS A 44 -6.06 9.88 -22.51
N ARG A 45 -5.22 10.44 -21.65
CA ARG A 45 -3.78 10.44 -21.86
C ARG A 45 -3.29 9.01 -21.67
N LYS A 46 -3.07 8.35 -22.80
CA LYS A 46 -2.37 7.06 -22.86
C LYS A 46 -0.88 7.35 -22.91
N THR A 47 -0.15 6.81 -21.96
CA THR A 47 1.31 6.84 -21.94
C THR A 47 1.81 5.42 -22.09
N LEU A 48 2.81 5.23 -22.96
CA LEU A 48 3.49 3.95 -23.09
C LEU A 48 4.32 3.72 -21.83
N LEU A 49 4.09 2.58 -21.16
CA LEU A 49 4.77 2.22 -19.90
C LEU A 49 5.67 1.01 -20.06
N ASP A 50 6.00 0.61 -21.29
CA ASP A 50 6.70 -0.66 -21.55
C ASP A 50 8.19 -0.62 -21.18
N PHE A 51 8.79 0.57 -21.11
CA PHE A 51 10.24 0.70 -20.95
C PHE A 51 10.69 0.63 -19.50
N ASP A 52 11.96 0.29 -19.28
CA ASP A 52 12.69 0.40 -18.01
C ASP A 52 11.96 -0.23 -16.80
N TRP A 53 11.47 -1.46 -16.97
CA TRP A 53 11.01 -2.28 -15.85
C TRP A 53 12.18 -2.95 -15.16
N LYS A 54 12.04 -3.14 -13.86
CA LYS A 54 12.92 -4.00 -13.07
C LYS A 54 12.31 -5.38 -12.98
N PHE A 55 13.09 -6.42 -13.29
CA PHE A 55 12.69 -7.81 -13.23
C PHE A 55 13.58 -8.63 -12.30
N MET A 56 12.96 -9.51 -11.50
CA MET A 56 13.62 -10.49 -10.65
C MET A 56 12.92 -11.83 -10.75
N LEU A 57 13.67 -12.90 -11.03
CA LEU A 57 13.18 -14.26 -10.93
C LEU A 57 13.17 -14.71 -9.46
N VAL A 58 12.11 -15.40 -9.04
CA VAL A 58 12.04 -16.00 -7.71
C VAL A 58 12.84 -17.31 -7.72
N THR A 59 13.72 -17.44 -6.73
CA THR A 59 14.66 -18.53 -6.51
C THR A 59 14.54 -19.03 -5.08
N ALA A 60 15.23 -20.12 -4.73
CA ALA A 60 15.21 -20.65 -3.37
C ALA A 60 15.78 -19.64 -2.36
N GLU A 61 16.70 -18.78 -2.81
CA GLU A 61 17.43 -17.79 -2.03
C GLU A 61 16.59 -16.56 -1.71
N ASN A 62 15.71 -16.13 -2.63
CA ASN A 62 14.92 -14.90 -2.49
C ASN A 62 13.41 -15.13 -2.32
N LYS A 63 12.94 -16.39 -2.26
CA LYS A 63 11.49 -16.71 -2.14
C LYS A 63 10.77 -16.09 -0.95
N ASN A 64 11.50 -15.70 0.10
CA ASN A 64 10.95 -15.09 1.30
C ASN A 64 11.05 -13.55 1.27
N THR A 65 11.49 -12.95 0.17
CA THR A 65 11.59 -11.50 0.00
C THR A 65 10.19 -10.89 -0.14
N ASP A 66 9.94 -9.79 0.57
CA ASP A 66 8.76 -8.95 0.35
C ASP A 66 8.97 -8.06 -0.89
N PHE A 67 8.74 -8.66 -2.07
CA PHE A 67 8.90 -8.01 -3.37
C PHE A 67 7.97 -6.81 -3.59
N ALA A 68 6.87 -6.72 -2.83
CA ALA A 68 5.91 -5.63 -2.89
C ALA A 68 6.28 -4.44 -1.98
N SER A 69 7.30 -4.58 -1.14
CA SER A 69 7.74 -3.48 -0.27
C SER A 69 8.23 -2.28 -1.10
N PRO A 70 7.69 -1.07 -0.89
CA PRO A 70 8.20 0.14 -1.53
C PRO A 70 9.63 0.49 -1.13
N ALA A 71 10.08 -0.01 0.04
CA ALA A 71 11.41 0.23 0.56
C ALA A 71 12.45 -0.83 0.13
N LEU A 72 12.03 -1.84 -0.65
CA LEU A 72 12.95 -2.85 -1.17
C LEU A 72 13.93 -2.21 -2.14
N ASP A 73 15.23 -2.44 -1.91
CA ASP A 73 16.29 -2.07 -2.85
C ASP A 73 16.25 -3.00 -4.07
N ASP A 74 15.90 -2.44 -5.22
CA ASP A 74 15.86 -3.12 -6.52
C ASP A 74 17.01 -2.71 -7.45
N SER A 75 18.07 -2.09 -6.91
CA SER A 75 19.24 -1.67 -7.68
C SER A 75 19.94 -2.81 -8.43
N SER A 76 19.91 -4.02 -7.87
CA SER A 76 20.48 -5.24 -8.45
C SER A 76 19.57 -5.95 -9.46
N TRP A 77 18.33 -5.50 -9.63
CA TRP A 77 17.37 -6.15 -10.52
C TRP A 77 17.71 -5.88 -11.98
N ARG A 78 17.42 -6.86 -12.85
CA ARG A 78 17.60 -6.72 -14.30
C ARG A 78 16.66 -5.62 -14.81
N THR A 79 17.20 -4.66 -15.57
CA THR A 79 16.38 -3.71 -16.31
C THR A 79 16.03 -4.29 -17.68
N LEU A 80 14.76 -4.21 -18.08
CA LEU A 80 14.25 -4.66 -19.38
C LEU A 80 12.99 -3.89 -19.80
N ASP A 81 12.54 -4.11 -21.02
CA ASP A 81 11.30 -3.56 -21.57
C ASP A 81 10.24 -4.67 -21.77
N LEU A 82 8.97 -4.30 -21.71
CA LEU A 82 7.82 -5.17 -21.96
C LEU A 82 7.42 -5.17 -23.46
N PRO A 83 6.72 -6.23 -23.93
CA PRO A 83 6.36 -7.45 -23.23
C PRO A 83 7.56 -8.39 -23.02
N HIS A 84 7.62 -9.05 -21.86
CA HIS A 84 8.66 -10.00 -21.52
C HIS A 84 8.06 -11.32 -21.02
N ASP A 85 8.52 -12.44 -21.57
CA ASP A 85 8.14 -13.79 -21.17
C ASP A 85 9.34 -14.48 -20.48
N PHE A 86 9.37 -14.41 -19.14
CA PHE A 86 10.46 -15.01 -18.36
C PHE A 86 10.42 -16.55 -18.37
N GLN A 87 9.29 -17.16 -18.71
CA GLN A 87 9.15 -18.61 -18.81
C GLN A 87 9.95 -19.13 -20.02
N PHE A 88 10.01 -18.33 -21.09
CA PHE A 88 10.80 -18.67 -22.28
C PHE A 88 12.30 -18.77 -21.98
N GLU A 89 12.80 -17.94 -21.06
CA GLU A 89 14.21 -17.91 -20.64
C GLU A 89 14.63 -19.11 -19.76
N GLN A 90 13.68 -19.86 -19.21
CA GLN A 90 13.99 -21.01 -18.34
C GLN A 90 14.66 -22.15 -19.11
N PRO A 91 15.52 -22.97 -18.47
CA PRO A 91 16.06 -24.15 -19.12
C PRO A 91 14.96 -25.15 -19.50
N TRP A 92 15.18 -25.92 -20.55
CA TRP A 92 14.33 -27.08 -20.81
C TRP A 92 14.65 -28.19 -19.81
N SER A 93 13.62 -28.85 -19.30
CA SER A 93 13.73 -30.00 -18.40
C SER A 93 12.76 -31.10 -18.81
N LYS A 94 13.28 -32.30 -19.04
CA LYS A 94 12.49 -33.50 -19.33
C LYS A 94 11.49 -33.86 -18.23
N ASP A 95 11.76 -33.41 -17.00
CA ASP A 95 10.93 -33.68 -15.82
C ASP A 95 9.81 -32.65 -15.66
N ALA A 96 9.82 -31.57 -16.45
CA ALA A 96 8.76 -30.58 -16.48
C ALA A 96 7.57 -31.02 -17.36
N GLY A 97 6.38 -30.54 -17.02
CA GLY A 97 5.15 -30.89 -17.74
C GLY A 97 5.15 -30.40 -19.20
N GLY A 98 4.80 -31.30 -20.12
CA GLY A 98 4.73 -31.00 -21.57
C GLY A 98 3.75 -29.87 -21.93
N ALA A 99 2.71 -29.64 -21.12
CA ALA A 99 1.76 -28.53 -21.31
C ALA A 99 2.41 -27.14 -21.27
N ARG A 100 3.60 -26.99 -20.68
CA ARG A 100 4.38 -25.75 -20.63
C ARG A 100 5.63 -25.79 -21.53
N GLY A 101 5.65 -26.68 -22.52
CA GLY A 101 6.81 -26.84 -23.41
C GLY A 101 8.07 -27.34 -22.69
N PHE A 102 7.92 -28.15 -21.64
CA PHE A 102 9.02 -28.69 -20.83
C PHE A 102 9.86 -27.62 -20.12
N LYS A 103 9.27 -26.48 -19.80
CA LYS A 103 9.88 -25.44 -18.96
C LYS A 103 9.47 -25.64 -17.49
N PRO A 104 10.40 -25.52 -16.52
CA PRO A 104 10.10 -25.62 -15.09
C PRO A 104 9.12 -24.53 -14.66
N MET A 105 8.40 -24.76 -13.56
CA MET A 105 7.61 -23.69 -12.94
C MET A 105 8.57 -22.67 -12.32
N CYS A 106 8.25 -21.39 -12.48
CA CYS A 106 8.95 -20.31 -11.80
C CYS A 106 7.99 -19.14 -11.59
N ASP A 107 8.33 -18.30 -10.62
CA ASP A 107 7.63 -17.05 -10.36
C ASP A 107 8.59 -15.89 -10.69
N GLY A 108 8.04 -14.76 -11.12
CA GLY A 108 8.80 -13.57 -11.46
C GLY A 108 8.12 -12.32 -10.95
N TRP A 109 8.90 -11.29 -10.63
CA TRP A 109 8.39 -9.99 -10.21
C TRP A 109 8.82 -8.91 -11.17
N TYR A 110 7.87 -8.04 -11.53
CA TYR A 110 8.12 -6.80 -12.26
C TYR A 110 7.85 -5.60 -11.35
N ARG A 111 8.80 -4.66 -11.31
CA ARG A 111 8.70 -3.40 -10.56
C ARG A 111 8.91 -2.21 -11.48
N LYS A 112 8.02 -1.21 -11.36
CA LYS A 112 8.14 0.09 -12.02
C LYS A 112 7.88 1.20 -11.02
N THR A 113 8.87 2.06 -10.82
CA THR A 113 8.71 3.32 -10.10
C THR A 113 8.59 4.46 -11.11
N PHE A 114 7.54 5.25 -11.01
CA PHE A 114 7.33 6.44 -11.85
C PHE A 114 6.67 7.55 -11.04
N ARG A 115 6.74 8.78 -11.55
CA ARG A 115 6.02 9.92 -10.99
C ARG A 115 4.68 10.04 -11.67
N ALA A 116 3.61 10.01 -10.89
CA ALA A 116 2.27 10.30 -11.38
C ALA A 116 2.03 11.81 -11.28
N ASP A 117 1.81 12.46 -12.42
CA ASP A 117 1.38 13.87 -12.47
C ASP A 117 -0.15 13.93 -12.44
N TYR A 118 -0.73 13.91 -11.24
CA TYR A 118 -2.16 14.15 -11.07
C TYR A 118 -2.41 15.59 -10.65
N GLY A 119 -2.85 16.43 -11.59
CA GLY A 119 -3.30 17.80 -11.30
C GLY A 119 -2.22 18.73 -10.71
N GLY A 120 -0.96 18.57 -11.10
CA GLY A 120 0.15 19.42 -10.64
C GLY A 120 0.77 19.02 -9.30
N LYS A 121 0.47 17.82 -8.80
CA LYS A 121 1.17 17.20 -7.67
C LYS A 121 1.99 16.01 -8.16
N ASN A 122 3.26 15.98 -7.76
CA ASN A 122 4.20 14.92 -8.12
C ASN A 122 4.20 13.89 -6.99
N GLU A 123 3.54 12.75 -7.18
CA GLU A 123 3.57 11.63 -6.23
C GLU A 123 4.27 10.42 -6.87
N ALA A 124 5.22 9.82 -6.13
CA ALA A 124 5.88 8.60 -6.58
C ALA A 124 4.89 7.43 -6.44
N SER A 125 4.58 6.80 -7.56
CA SER A 125 3.73 5.61 -7.62
C SER A 125 4.57 4.42 -8.05
N THR A 126 4.32 3.27 -7.41
CA THR A 126 4.94 2.00 -7.79
C THR A 126 3.86 1.02 -8.19
N ILE A 127 4.00 0.43 -9.37
CA ILE A 127 3.16 -0.66 -9.83
C ILE A 127 3.91 -1.97 -9.62
N PHE A 128 3.20 -2.96 -9.08
CA PHE A 128 3.63 -4.34 -8.96
C PHE A 128 2.83 -5.20 -9.92
N VAL A 129 3.51 -6.02 -10.71
CA VAL A 129 2.88 -7.05 -11.54
C VAL A 129 3.56 -8.38 -11.21
N THR A 130 2.74 -9.35 -10.81
CA THR A 130 3.12 -10.75 -10.54
C THR A 130 2.83 -11.60 -11.76
#